data_AF-A0A9W7F3K0-F1
#
_entry.id   AF-A0A9W7F3K0-F1
#
_cell.length_a   1.000
_cell.length_b   1.000
_cell.length_c   1.000
_cell.angle_alpha   90.00
_cell.angle_beta   90.00
_cell.angle_gamma   90.00
#
_symmetry.space_group_name_H-M   'P 1'
#
loop_
_entity.id
_entity.type
_entity.pdbx_description
1 polymer ?
#
loop_
_entity_poly.entity_id
_entity_poly.type
_entity_poly.pdbx_seq_one_letter_code
_entity_poly.pdbx_strand_id
1 'polypeptide(L)'
;MCTCDRNWQAADCSQRTCPFDLAHVDTPKGDLDHSNTISASSSTVIASSTVYPSGTQEAFPKMVDGAGSQEAHTAHYYMECSNKGVCDRKTGECECFDGYDGAACQRASCPNDCSGHGTCKSISALAESEFSNVYALWDKDASMGCDCDAGYSGADCSSRSCKVGADPLYLDDTLGRASVFGVHIRAGAADVAGSYALKFYDWYGEDYTTGAITAESTFSTSCTQVVAALKALPDNAVSAVTCSGATATAAVGGRAAGVAGGANGVDLQITFSSNPGYLKS
;
A
#
# COMPACT_ATOMS: atom_id res chain seq x y z
N MET A 1 2.30 1.93 -52.30
CA MET A 1 2.05 1.79 -50.86
C MET A 1 3.37 1.45 -50.21
N CYS A 2 3.83 2.28 -49.28
CA CYS A 2 5.07 2.03 -48.55
C CYS A 2 4.84 0.95 -47.50
N THR A 3 5.79 0.04 -47.33
CA THR A 3 5.81 -0.87 -46.18
C THR A 3 6.57 -0.17 -45.07
N CYS A 4 5.88 0.18 -44.00
CA CYS A 4 6.50 0.90 -42.89
C CYS A 4 7.28 -0.04 -41.97
N ASP A 5 8.34 0.49 -41.37
CA ASP A 5 9.05 -0.21 -40.29
C ASP A 5 8.14 -0.39 -39.06
N ARG A 6 8.54 -1.28 -38.16
CA ARG A 6 7.79 -1.56 -36.93
C ARG A 6 7.55 -0.26 -36.14
N ASN A 7 6.32 -0.08 -35.66
CA ASN A 7 5.83 1.11 -34.94
C ASN A 7 5.74 2.39 -35.79
N TRP A 8 5.76 2.26 -37.12
CA TRP A 8 5.48 3.34 -38.06
C TRP A 8 4.27 3.02 -38.94
N GLN A 9 3.51 4.03 -39.32
CA GLN A 9 2.26 3.94 -40.06
C GLN A 9 2.03 5.20 -40.90
N ALA A 10 0.84 5.31 -41.51
CA ALA A 10 0.46 6.27 -42.56
C ALA A 10 1.05 5.93 -43.94
N ALA A 11 0.51 6.57 -44.98
CA ALA A 11 0.84 6.28 -46.38
C ALA A 11 2.32 6.55 -46.72
N ASP A 12 2.95 7.47 -46.00
CA ASP A 12 4.34 7.90 -46.12
C ASP A 12 5.24 7.38 -45.00
N CYS A 13 4.71 6.55 -44.10
CA CYS A 13 5.42 6.02 -42.93
C CYS A 13 5.98 7.11 -41.99
N SER A 14 5.40 8.31 -41.99
CA SER A 14 5.91 9.42 -41.16
C SER A 14 5.33 9.45 -39.74
N GLN A 15 4.36 8.60 -39.44
CA GLN A 15 3.63 8.62 -38.18
C GLN A 15 3.99 7.41 -37.32
N ARG A 16 4.12 7.62 -36.02
CA ARG A 16 4.33 6.57 -35.01
C ARG A 16 3.00 5.91 -34.63
N THR A 17 3.09 4.63 -34.32
CA THR A 17 2.01 3.87 -33.67
C THR A 17 2.19 3.98 -32.16
N CYS A 18 1.15 4.42 -31.45
CA CYS A 18 1.20 4.50 -29.99
C CYS A 18 0.91 3.15 -29.33
N PRO A 19 1.21 3.00 -28.03
CA PRO A 19 0.84 1.84 -27.25
C PRO A 19 -0.68 1.57 -27.26
N PHE A 20 -1.02 0.29 -27.23
CA PHE A 20 -2.38 -0.21 -27.08
C PHE A 20 -2.46 -0.96 -25.75
N ASP A 21 -3.52 -0.71 -25.00
CA ASP A 21 -3.84 -1.45 -23.78
C ASP A 21 -5.37 -1.47 -23.60
N LEU A 22 -5.87 -2.18 -22.59
CA LEU A 22 -7.29 -2.30 -22.31
C LEU A 22 -7.93 -0.92 -22.15
N ALA A 23 -9.03 -0.70 -22.86
CA ALA A 23 -9.72 0.58 -22.84
C ALA A 23 -10.54 0.75 -21.56
N HIS A 24 -10.54 1.96 -20.99
CA HIS A 24 -11.44 2.29 -19.89
C HIS A 24 -12.90 2.38 -20.33
N VAL A 25 -13.13 2.72 -21.59
CA VAL A 25 -14.43 2.72 -22.23
C VAL A 25 -14.25 2.27 -23.67
N ASP A 26 -15.13 1.39 -24.14
CA ASP A 26 -15.19 1.14 -25.56
C ASP A 26 -15.93 2.29 -26.26
N THR A 27 -15.45 2.65 -27.45
CA THR A 27 -16.17 3.53 -28.37
C THR A 27 -16.21 2.88 -29.75
N PRO A 28 -17.35 2.92 -30.46
CA PRO A 28 -17.38 2.49 -31.85
C PRO A 28 -16.47 3.42 -32.67
N LYS A 29 -15.85 2.89 -33.72
CA LYS A 29 -14.96 3.68 -34.58
C LYS A 29 -15.72 4.58 -35.56
N GLY A 30 -17.02 4.35 -35.68
CA GLY A 30 -17.86 5.06 -36.63
C GLY A 30 -17.75 4.50 -38.04
N ASP A 31 -18.37 5.18 -39.00
CA ASP A 31 -18.38 4.81 -40.42
C ASP A 31 -16.96 4.97 -41.01
N LEU A 32 -16.26 3.85 -41.18
CA LEU A 32 -14.88 3.79 -41.65
C LEU A 32 -14.80 3.68 -43.18
N ASP A 33 -15.84 3.15 -43.82
CA ASP A 33 -15.91 3.01 -45.28
C ASP A 33 -16.73 4.09 -45.99
N HIS A 34 -17.27 5.04 -45.24
CA HIS A 34 -18.11 6.13 -45.73
C HIS A 34 -19.38 5.65 -46.44
N SER A 35 -19.95 4.52 -46.02
CA SER A 35 -21.18 3.96 -46.58
C SER A 35 -22.46 4.65 -46.07
N ASN A 36 -22.35 5.58 -45.12
CA ASN A 36 -23.45 6.14 -44.30
C ASN A 36 -24.19 5.08 -43.46
N THR A 37 -23.58 3.92 -43.25
CA THR A 37 -24.12 2.86 -42.39
C THR A 37 -23.04 2.38 -41.43
N ILE A 38 -23.43 1.97 -40.23
CA ILE A 38 -22.51 1.31 -39.30
C ILE A 38 -22.68 -0.19 -39.47
N SER A 39 -21.66 -0.84 -40.03
CA SER A 39 -21.58 -2.28 -40.16
C SER A 39 -21.60 -2.98 -38.80
N ALA A 40 -22.11 -4.21 -38.78
CA ALA A 40 -22.19 -5.02 -37.57
C ALA A 40 -20.79 -5.32 -36.99
N SER A 41 -20.72 -5.60 -35.69
CA SER A 41 -19.48 -5.89 -34.94
C SER A 41 -18.68 -7.11 -35.42
N SER A 42 -19.22 -7.91 -36.35
CA SER A 42 -18.50 -9.04 -36.97
C SER A 42 -17.94 -8.72 -38.36
N SER A 43 -18.25 -7.55 -38.90
CA SER A 43 -17.89 -7.17 -40.27
C SER A 43 -16.57 -6.41 -40.27
N THR A 44 -15.49 -7.08 -40.70
CA THR A 44 -14.20 -6.40 -40.90
C THR A 44 -14.29 -5.47 -42.11
N VAL A 45 -14.16 -4.16 -41.85
CA VAL A 45 -14.26 -3.10 -42.87
C VAL A 45 -12.89 -2.74 -43.44
N ILE A 46 -11.87 -2.72 -42.58
CA ILE A 46 -10.48 -2.52 -42.98
C ILE A 46 -9.69 -3.73 -42.53
N ALA A 47 -8.91 -4.35 -43.44
CA ALA A 47 -8.02 -5.47 -43.15
C ALA A 47 -6.58 -5.14 -43.56
N SER A 48 -5.59 -5.84 -42.98
CA SER A 48 -4.18 -5.71 -43.35
C SER A 48 -3.61 -4.28 -43.23
N SER A 49 -4.13 -3.48 -42.28
CA SER A 49 -3.50 -2.19 -41.96
C SER A 49 -2.35 -2.40 -40.97
N THR A 50 -1.38 -1.50 -40.96
CA THR A 50 -0.25 -1.57 -40.02
C THR A 50 -0.68 -1.51 -38.55
N VAL A 51 -1.82 -0.86 -38.27
CA VAL A 51 -2.38 -0.70 -36.92
C VAL A 51 -3.29 -1.86 -36.53
N TYR A 52 -4.08 -2.35 -37.48
CA TYR A 52 -5.01 -3.46 -37.30
C TYR A 52 -4.73 -4.55 -38.35
N PRO A 53 -3.67 -5.37 -38.15
CA PRO A 53 -3.30 -6.41 -39.10
C PRO A 53 -4.41 -7.45 -39.29
N SER A 54 -5.07 -7.83 -38.19
CA SER A 54 -6.23 -8.74 -38.17
C SER A 54 -7.53 -8.08 -38.63
N GLY A 55 -7.47 -6.79 -38.97
CA GLY A 55 -8.58 -5.97 -39.38
C GLY A 55 -9.34 -5.29 -38.25
N THR A 56 -10.22 -4.37 -38.62
CA THR A 56 -11.04 -3.58 -37.69
C THR A 56 -12.47 -3.39 -38.22
N GLN A 57 -13.37 -3.02 -37.31
CA GLN A 57 -14.82 -2.90 -37.51
C GLN A 57 -15.27 -1.47 -37.14
N GLU A 58 -16.48 -1.11 -37.57
CA GLU A 58 -17.08 0.21 -37.31
C GLU A 58 -17.81 0.27 -35.96
N ALA A 59 -18.54 -0.80 -35.64
CA ALA A 59 -19.17 -1.01 -34.35
C ALA A 59 -18.15 -1.49 -33.29
N PHE A 60 -18.64 -1.66 -32.07
CA PHE A 60 -17.88 -2.26 -30.96
C PHE A 60 -17.26 -3.60 -31.36
N PRO A 61 -15.98 -3.86 -31.05
CA PRO A 61 -15.34 -5.13 -31.39
C PRO A 61 -16.07 -6.30 -30.75
N LYS A 62 -16.40 -7.32 -31.55
CA LYS A 62 -16.84 -8.60 -31.00
C LYS A 62 -15.60 -9.32 -30.46
N MET A 63 -15.46 -9.39 -29.14
CA MET A 63 -14.40 -10.21 -28.55
C MET A 63 -14.75 -11.67 -28.73
N VAL A 64 -13.88 -12.34 -29.47
CA VAL A 64 -13.90 -13.78 -29.60
C VAL A 64 -12.58 -14.34 -29.11
N ASP A 65 -12.64 -15.42 -28.34
CA ASP A 65 -11.45 -16.17 -27.98
C ASP A 65 -10.82 -16.85 -29.22
N GLY A 66 -9.68 -17.52 -29.04
CA GLY A 66 -9.04 -18.29 -30.11
C GLY A 66 -9.85 -19.48 -30.62
N ALA A 67 -10.96 -19.83 -29.95
CA ALA A 67 -11.92 -20.86 -30.36
C ALA A 67 -13.17 -20.28 -31.05
N GLY A 68 -13.26 -18.96 -31.20
CA GLY A 68 -14.41 -18.27 -31.81
C GLY A 68 -15.61 -18.04 -30.88
N SER A 69 -15.47 -18.34 -29.58
CA SER A 69 -16.50 -18.10 -28.58
C SER A 69 -16.63 -16.61 -28.30
N GLN A 70 -17.85 -16.07 -28.39
CA GLN A 70 -18.08 -14.66 -28.07
C GLN A 70 -18.08 -14.45 -26.56
N GLU A 71 -17.17 -13.60 -26.09
CA GLU A 71 -17.18 -13.14 -24.72
C GLU A 71 -18.35 -12.17 -24.49
N ALA A 72 -19.04 -12.30 -23.36
CA ALA A 72 -20.26 -11.53 -23.07
C ALA A 72 -20.00 -10.21 -22.31
N HIS A 73 -18.79 -10.02 -21.77
CA HIS A 73 -18.43 -8.90 -20.88
C HIS A 73 -17.19 -8.16 -21.38
N THR A 74 -17.31 -7.54 -22.54
CA THR A 74 -16.14 -7.21 -23.38
C THR A 74 -15.82 -5.74 -23.49
N ALA A 75 -16.33 -4.94 -22.56
CA ALA A 75 -16.38 -3.48 -22.62
C ALA A 75 -15.01 -2.74 -22.54
N HIS A 76 -13.90 -3.46 -22.75
CA HIS A 76 -12.52 -3.03 -22.49
C HIS A 76 -11.53 -3.62 -23.51
N TYR A 77 -11.80 -3.47 -24.81
CA TYR A 77 -10.88 -3.99 -25.83
C TYR A 77 -9.56 -3.21 -25.84
N TYR A 78 -8.49 -3.81 -26.38
CA TYR A 78 -7.24 -3.11 -26.62
C TYR A 78 -7.46 -1.93 -27.58
N MET A 79 -7.23 -0.72 -27.09
CA MET A 79 -7.35 0.52 -27.87
C MET A 79 -6.08 1.35 -27.73
N GLU A 80 -5.82 2.17 -28.74
CA GLU A 80 -4.70 3.09 -28.72
C GLU A 80 -4.87 4.07 -27.56
N CYS A 81 -3.84 4.20 -26.72
CA CYS A 81 -3.88 5.03 -25.52
C CYS A 81 -5.10 4.73 -24.61
N SER A 82 -5.54 3.46 -24.53
CA SER A 82 -6.66 3.00 -23.68
C SER A 82 -7.94 3.81 -23.80
N ASN A 83 -8.12 4.50 -24.93
CA ASN A 83 -9.20 5.46 -25.16
C ASN A 83 -9.31 6.55 -24.07
N LYS A 84 -8.17 6.89 -23.46
CA LYS A 84 -7.98 7.92 -22.42
C LYS A 84 -6.77 8.79 -22.67
N GLY A 85 -6.37 8.90 -23.92
CA GLY A 85 -5.35 9.85 -24.35
C GLY A 85 -5.37 10.08 -25.85
N VAL A 86 -4.60 11.06 -26.29
CA VAL A 86 -4.34 11.35 -27.71
C VAL A 86 -2.93 10.88 -28.04
N CYS A 87 -2.79 10.14 -29.13
CA CYS A 87 -1.47 9.70 -29.60
C CYS A 87 -0.72 10.85 -30.27
N ASP A 88 0.45 11.23 -29.76
CA ASP A 88 1.40 12.06 -30.49
C ASP A 88 2.09 11.20 -31.57
N ARG A 89 1.70 11.44 -32.82
CA ARG A 89 2.21 10.70 -33.98
C ARG A 89 3.69 10.94 -34.28
N LYS A 90 4.35 11.94 -33.69
CA LYS A 90 5.79 12.17 -33.93
C LYS A 90 6.65 11.34 -32.98
N THR A 91 6.26 11.27 -31.71
CA THR A 91 6.99 10.56 -30.65
C THR A 91 6.55 9.10 -30.55
N GLY A 92 5.26 8.84 -30.77
CA GLY A 92 4.61 7.56 -30.48
C GLY A 92 4.23 7.42 -29.02
N GLU A 93 4.14 8.53 -28.29
CA GLU A 93 3.73 8.57 -26.89
C GLU A 93 2.27 9.01 -26.76
N CYS A 94 1.59 8.50 -25.74
CA CYS A 94 0.21 8.86 -25.43
C CYS A 94 0.17 10.10 -24.53
N GLU A 95 -0.49 11.15 -24.97
CA GLU A 95 -0.87 12.29 -24.14
C GLU A 95 -2.15 11.95 -23.40
N CYS A 96 -2.03 11.48 -22.16
CA CYS A 96 -3.17 11.07 -21.35
C CYS A 96 -4.07 12.24 -20.97
N PHE A 97 -5.38 11.97 -20.92
CA PHE A 97 -6.35 12.90 -20.37
C PHE A 97 -6.21 13.00 -18.85
N ASP A 98 -6.70 14.11 -18.30
CA ASP A 98 -6.66 14.37 -16.86
C ASP A 98 -7.23 13.18 -16.06
N GLY A 99 -6.46 12.75 -15.07
CA GLY A 99 -6.81 11.62 -14.21
C GLY A 99 -6.47 10.24 -14.78
N TYR A 100 -5.68 10.16 -15.86
CA TYR A 100 -5.16 8.91 -16.41
C TYR A 100 -3.65 8.99 -16.63
N ASP A 101 -2.97 7.87 -16.41
CA ASP A 101 -1.52 7.77 -16.57
C ASP A 101 -1.07 6.38 -17.05
N GLY A 102 0.24 6.24 -17.24
CA GLY A 102 0.86 5.07 -17.85
C GLY A 102 1.16 5.27 -19.33
N ALA A 103 1.96 4.35 -19.89
CA ALA A 103 2.45 4.46 -21.26
C ALA A 103 1.32 4.44 -22.32
N ALA A 104 0.18 3.83 -21.97
CA ALA A 104 -1.01 3.78 -22.79
C ALA A 104 -2.22 4.45 -22.10
N CYS A 105 -2.04 5.24 -21.04
CA CYS A 105 -3.16 5.82 -20.27
C CYS A 105 -4.12 4.77 -19.71
N GLN A 106 -3.59 3.59 -19.37
CA GLN A 106 -4.36 2.40 -19.04
C GLN A 106 -4.81 2.32 -17.57
N ARG A 107 -4.31 3.23 -16.74
CA ARG A 107 -4.67 3.31 -15.33
C ARG A 107 -5.14 4.72 -14.99
N ALA A 108 -6.10 4.79 -14.07
CA ALA A 108 -6.52 6.03 -13.46
C ALA A 108 -5.40 6.55 -12.54
N SER A 109 -5.13 7.84 -12.58
CA SER A 109 -4.12 8.43 -11.71
C SER A 109 -4.61 8.49 -10.27
N CYS A 110 -3.70 8.26 -9.32
CA CYS A 110 -4.04 8.46 -7.91
C CYS A 110 -4.30 9.94 -7.61
N PRO A 111 -5.34 10.26 -6.83
CA PRO A 111 -5.62 11.64 -6.42
C PRO A 111 -4.40 12.29 -5.76
N ASN A 112 -4.02 13.48 -6.25
CA ASN A 112 -2.90 14.29 -5.75
C ASN A 112 -1.57 13.52 -5.58
N ASP A 113 -1.36 12.44 -6.34
CA ASP A 113 -0.19 11.54 -6.17
C ASP A 113 -0.02 11.08 -4.70
N CYS A 114 -1.15 10.75 -4.07
CA CYS A 114 -1.22 10.37 -2.66
C CYS A 114 -0.61 11.41 -1.70
N SER A 115 -0.59 12.68 -2.11
CA SER A 115 -0.06 13.84 -1.37
C SER A 115 1.38 13.66 -0.85
N GLY A 116 2.16 12.72 -1.43
CA GLY A 116 3.48 12.35 -0.93
C GLY A 116 3.48 11.61 0.41
N HIS A 117 2.33 11.08 0.84
CA HIS A 117 2.11 10.38 2.11
C HIS A 117 1.43 9.01 1.89
N GLY A 118 1.73 8.39 0.76
CA GLY A 118 1.24 7.07 0.43
C GLY A 118 1.80 6.57 -0.89
N THR A 119 1.52 5.30 -1.19
CA THR A 119 1.90 4.65 -2.43
C THR A 119 0.67 4.41 -3.29
N CYS A 120 0.72 4.85 -4.55
CA CYS A 120 -0.34 4.56 -5.52
C CYS A 120 -0.32 3.07 -5.90
N LYS A 121 -1.43 2.37 -5.67
CA LYS A 121 -1.58 0.93 -5.93
C LYS A 121 -2.88 0.65 -6.69
N SER A 122 -2.90 -0.47 -7.41
CA SER A 122 -4.13 -0.95 -8.04
C SER A 122 -5.13 -1.40 -6.99
N ILE A 123 -6.42 -1.34 -7.32
CA ILE A 123 -7.47 -1.79 -6.40
C ILE A 123 -7.34 -3.28 -6.06
N SER A 124 -6.78 -4.11 -6.96
CA SER A 124 -6.40 -5.49 -6.67
C SER A 124 -5.38 -5.59 -5.53
N ALA A 125 -4.28 -4.83 -5.62
CA ALA A 125 -3.23 -4.85 -4.62
C ALA A 125 -3.71 -4.29 -3.27
N LEU A 126 -4.55 -3.26 -3.28
CA LEU A 126 -5.18 -2.72 -2.07
C LEU A 126 -6.12 -3.73 -1.41
N ALA A 127 -6.92 -4.46 -2.20
CA ALA A 127 -7.76 -5.53 -1.69
C ALA A 127 -6.93 -6.66 -1.09
N GLU A 128 -5.82 -7.03 -1.71
CA GLU A 128 -4.92 -8.07 -1.20
C GLU A 128 -4.27 -7.67 0.14
N SER A 129 -3.87 -6.40 0.31
CA SER A 129 -3.33 -5.91 1.59
C SER A 129 -4.38 -5.89 2.71
N GLU A 130 -5.65 -5.71 2.36
CA GLU A 130 -6.78 -5.76 3.30
C GLU A 130 -7.29 -7.20 3.44
N PHE A 131 -6.71 -7.97 4.38
CA PHE A 131 -7.18 -9.32 4.74
C PHE A 131 -7.11 -10.36 3.60
N SER A 132 -6.22 -10.18 2.62
CA SER A 132 -6.12 -11.10 1.47
C SER A 132 -7.44 -11.22 0.71
N ASN A 133 -8.17 -10.12 0.60
CA ASN A 133 -9.36 -10.08 -0.25
C ASN A 133 -8.95 -10.16 -1.72
N VAL A 134 -9.76 -10.86 -2.52
CA VAL A 134 -9.55 -11.01 -3.96
C VAL A 134 -10.53 -10.12 -4.70
N TYR A 135 -10.02 -9.04 -5.31
CA TYR A 135 -10.79 -8.20 -6.22
C TYR A 135 -10.51 -8.62 -7.68
N ALA A 136 -11.49 -9.28 -8.30
CA ALA A 136 -11.37 -9.89 -9.62
C ALA A 136 -12.31 -9.27 -10.68
N LEU A 137 -12.75 -8.02 -10.48
CA LEU A 137 -13.51 -7.29 -11.48
C LEU A 137 -12.58 -6.71 -12.57
N TRP A 138 -13.18 -6.21 -13.65
CA TRP A 138 -12.46 -5.80 -14.86
C TRP A 138 -11.45 -4.67 -14.60
N ASP A 139 -11.74 -3.78 -13.67
CA ASP A 139 -10.97 -2.59 -13.36
C ASP A 139 -9.88 -2.82 -12.31
N LYS A 140 -9.65 -4.08 -11.93
CA LYS A 140 -8.73 -4.44 -10.84
C LYS A 140 -7.33 -3.86 -10.97
N ASP A 141 -6.84 -3.65 -12.20
CA ASP A 141 -5.53 -3.07 -12.51
C ASP A 141 -5.61 -1.68 -13.17
N ALA A 142 -6.82 -1.19 -13.44
CA ALA A 142 -7.07 0.09 -14.10
C ALA A 142 -7.52 1.17 -13.10
N SER A 143 -8.27 0.78 -12.07
CA SER A 143 -8.62 1.61 -10.93
C SER A 143 -7.48 1.63 -9.93
N MET A 144 -7.00 2.84 -9.62
CA MET A 144 -5.92 3.05 -8.66
C MET A 144 -6.43 3.76 -7.40
N GLY A 145 -5.75 3.50 -6.29
CA GLY A 145 -6.00 4.17 -5.01
C GLY A 145 -4.72 4.33 -4.21
N CYS A 146 -4.78 5.14 -3.16
CA CYS A 146 -3.64 5.40 -2.31
C CYS A 146 -3.63 4.46 -1.10
N ASP A 147 -2.52 3.73 -0.95
CA ASP A 147 -2.16 3.06 0.30
C ASP A 147 -1.41 4.08 1.17
N CYS A 148 -2.08 4.63 2.18
CA CYS A 148 -1.53 5.73 2.96
C CYS A 148 -0.47 5.26 3.95
N ASP A 149 0.56 6.08 4.09
CA ASP A 149 1.52 5.95 5.18
C ASP A 149 0.81 6.14 6.53
N ALA A 150 1.34 5.53 7.57
CA ALA A 150 0.76 5.61 8.89
C ALA A 150 0.63 7.05 9.40
N GLY A 151 -0.46 7.31 10.13
CA GLY A 151 -0.82 8.66 10.56
C GLY A 151 -1.45 9.53 9.46
N TYR A 152 -1.58 9.05 8.23
CA TYR A 152 -2.35 9.68 7.16
C TYR A 152 -3.58 8.84 6.77
N SER A 153 -4.57 9.51 6.20
CA SER A 153 -5.83 8.93 5.77
C SER A 153 -6.51 9.80 4.72
N GLY A 154 -7.63 9.32 4.19
CA GLY A 154 -8.37 9.93 3.09
C GLY A 154 -8.04 9.28 1.76
N ALA A 155 -8.76 9.68 0.71
CA ALA A 155 -8.59 9.10 -0.62
C ALA A 155 -7.23 9.44 -1.27
N ASP A 156 -6.62 10.54 -0.85
CA ASP A 156 -5.35 11.09 -1.36
C ASP A 156 -4.27 11.21 -0.27
N CYS A 157 -4.49 10.61 0.90
CA CYS A 157 -3.61 10.68 2.07
C CYS A 157 -3.27 12.09 2.57
N SER A 158 -4.08 13.10 2.23
CA SER A 158 -3.87 14.48 2.70
C SER A 158 -4.28 14.70 4.17
N SER A 159 -5.15 13.84 4.70
CA SER A 159 -5.72 14.03 6.04
C SER A 159 -4.89 13.33 7.10
N ARG A 160 -4.66 14.01 8.23
CA ARG A 160 -4.01 13.40 9.38
C ARG A 160 -4.98 12.54 10.16
N SER A 161 -4.58 11.31 10.42
CA SER A 161 -5.29 10.43 11.34
C SER A 161 -5.08 10.91 12.77
N CYS A 162 -6.17 11.06 13.52
CA CYS A 162 -6.10 11.43 14.93
C CYS A 162 -5.44 10.30 15.73
N LYS A 163 -4.74 10.69 16.81
CA LYS A 163 -4.24 9.72 17.79
C LYS A 163 -5.39 8.89 18.33
N VAL A 164 -5.24 7.57 18.25
CA VAL A 164 -6.20 6.62 18.82
C VAL A 164 -5.82 6.29 20.26
N GLY A 165 -6.84 6.03 21.08
CA GLY A 165 -6.72 5.58 22.46
C GLY A 165 -8.08 5.00 22.89
N ALA A 166 -8.16 4.33 24.04
CA ALA A 166 -9.48 4.01 24.57
C ALA A 166 -10.26 5.30 24.83
N ASP A 167 -11.55 5.24 24.50
CA ASP A 167 -12.50 6.29 24.83
C ASP A 167 -12.38 6.66 26.32
N PRO A 168 -12.15 7.95 26.68
CA PRO A 168 -12.14 8.40 28.07
C PRO A 168 -13.40 8.04 28.86
N LEU A 169 -14.52 7.80 28.18
CA LEU A 169 -15.79 7.35 28.75
C LEU A 169 -15.92 5.82 28.83
N TYR A 170 -14.94 5.06 28.31
CA TYR A 170 -14.87 3.62 28.52
C TYR A 170 -14.48 3.33 29.97
N LEU A 171 -15.48 3.35 30.84
CA LEU A 171 -15.40 2.82 32.19
C LEU A 171 -15.60 1.30 32.05
N ASP A 172 -14.52 0.52 32.15
CA ASP A 172 -14.66 -0.88 32.53
C ASP A 172 -15.24 -0.86 33.94
N ASP A 173 -16.47 -1.33 34.07
CA ASP A 173 -17.20 -1.53 35.31
C ASP A 173 -16.30 -2.32 36.27
N THR A 174 -15.57 -1.61 37.13
CA THR A 174 -14.78 -2.03 38.31
C THR A 174 -13.26 -2.21 38.21
N LEU A 175 -12.57 -2.20 37.06
CA LEU A 175 -11.08 -2.31 37.03
C LEU A 175 -10.43 -1.50 35.89
N GLY A 176 -9.55 -0.55 36.23
CA GLY A 176 -8.73 0.16 35.26
C GLY A 176 -7.77 -0.80 34.54
N ARG A 177 -7.92 -0.95 33.22
CA ARG A 177 -6.99 -1.75 32.41
C ARG A 177 -5.77 -0.91 32.04
N ALA A 178 -4.63 -1.22 32.65
CA ALA A 178 -3.34 -0.73 32.20
C ALA A 178 -2.62 -1.84 31.43
N SER A 179 -2.04 -1.53 30.28
CA SER A 179 -1.18 -2.45 29.55
C SER A 179 0.18 -2.49 30.25
N VAL A 180 0.54 -3.66 30.78
CA VAL A 180 1.75 -3.88 31.57
C VAL A 180 2.69 -4.81 30.82
N PHE A 181 3.94 -4.38 30.62
CA PHE A 181 4.99 -5.14 29.95
C PHE A 181 6.10 -5.49 30.94
N GLY A 182 6.41 -6.78 31.05
CA GLY A 182 7.54 -7.27 31.82
C GLY A 182 8.78 -7.35 30.93
N VAL A 183 9.82 -6.59 31.26
CA VAL A 183 11.15 -6.69 30.62
C VAL A 183 12.11 -7.30 31.63
N HIS A 184 12.68 -8.44 31.27
CA HIS A 184 13.61 -9.19 32.10
C HIS A 184 15.02 -9.11 31.51
N ILE A 185 15.94 -8.41 32.18
CA ILE A 185 17.35 -8.31 31.77
C ILE A 185 18.18 -9.18 32.70
N ARG A 186 18.87 -10.19 32.15
CA ARG A 186 19.63 -11.17 32.93
C ARG A 186 21.03 -11.32 32.38
N ALA A 187 22.01 -11.43 33.27
CA ALA A 187 23.40 -11.72 32.92
C ALA A 187 23.87 -13.01 33.58
N GLY A 188 24.74 -13.77 32.90
CA GLY A 188 25.45 -14.90 33.50
C GLY A 188 26.63 -14.48 34.39
N ALA A 189 26.82 -13.17 34.59
CA ALA A 189 27.90 -12.57 35.37
C ALA A 189 27.35 -11.96 36.68
N ALA A 190 28.25 -11.58 37.58
CA ALA A 190 27.91 -10.96 38.87
C ALA A 190 27.19 -9.61 38.71
N ASP A 191 27.40 -8.90 37.60
CA ASP A 191 26.77 -7.63 37.30
C ASP A 191 26.06 -7.66 35.94
N VAL A 192 24.94 -6.94 35.85
CA VAL A 192 24.25 -6.64 34.60
C VAL A 192 24.82 -5.33 34.07
N ALA A 193 25.52 -5.39 32.94
CA ALA A 193 26.06 -4.23 32.25
C ALA A 193 25.94 -4.39 30.73
N GLY A 194 25.58 -3.32 30.03
CA GLY A 194 25.41 -3.32 28.57
C GLY A 194 24.38 -2.28 28.12
N SER A 195 24.10 -2.24 26.82
CA SER A 195 23.06 -1.37 26.25
C SER A 195 21.99 -2.19 25.53
N TYR A 196 20.73 -1.81 25.65
CA TYR A 196 19.60 -2.39 24.93
C TYR A 196 18.68 -1.30 24.40
N ALA A 197 17.77 -1.64 23.49
CA ALA A 197 16.73 -0.74 23.00
C ALA A 197 15.39 -1.47 23.01
N LEU A 198 14.30 -0.72 23.19
CA LEU A 198 12.95 -1.24 23.13
C LEU A 198 12.35 -0.88 21.77
N LYS A 199 11.70 -1.86 21.13
CA LYS A 199 10.95 -1.67 19.89
C LYS A 199 9.47 -1.65 20.23
N PHE A 200 8.78 -0.59 19.81
CA PHE A 200 7.37 -0.32 20.07
C PHE A 200 6.62 -0.31 18.76
N TYR A 201 5.50 -1.03 18.66
CA TYR A 201 4.60 -0.96 17.51
C TYR A 201 3.35 -0.17 17.88
N ASP A 202 2.99 0.81 17.06
CA ASP A 202 1.75 1.56 17.25
C ASP A 202 0.54 0.82 16.65
N TRP A 203 -0.64 1.44 16.77
CA TRP A 203 -1.88 0.89 16.20
C TRP A 203 -1.84 0.79 14.67
N TYR A 204 -1.10 1.67 13.99
CA TYR A 204 -0.95 1.71 12.53
C TYR A 204 0.12 0.71 12.02
N GLY A 205 0.84 0.05 12.93
CA GLY A 205 1.87 -0.95 12.60
C GLY A 205 3.26 -0.36 12.41
N GLU A 206 3.47 0.94 12.66
CA GLU A 206 4.78 1.56 12.64
C GLU A 206 5.62 1.14 13.83
N ASP A 207 6.91 0.93 13.59
CA ASP A 207 7.86 0.63 14.64
C ASP A 207 8.72 1.81 15.08
N TYR A 208 8.73 2.01 16.40
CA TYR A 208 9.49 3.03 17.08
C TYR A 208 10.55 2.34 17.94
N THR A 209 11.82 2.59 17.63
CA THR A 209 12.93 2.06 18.43
C THR A 209 13.45 3.15 19.36
N THR A 210 13.52 2.88 20.65
CA THR A 210 14.10 3.83 21.61
C THR A 210 15.60 4.05 21.34
N GLY A 211 16.13 5.17 21.82
CA GLY A 211 17.59 5.29 21.99
C GLY A 211 18.17 4.17 22.87
N ALA A 212 19.49 4.02 22.84
CA ALA A 212 20.18 3.04 23.67
C ALA A 212 19.96 3.32 25.17
N ILE A 213 19.43 2.33 25.88
CA ILE A 213 19.20 2.31 27.32
C ILE A 213 20.33 1.51 27.96
N THR A 214 20.93 2.03 29.03
CA THR A 214 22.02 1.33 29.73
C THR A 214 21.41 0.38 30.76
N ALA A 215 21.79 -0.89 30.69
CA ALA A 215 21.44 -1.84 31.72
C ALA A 215 22.36 -1.64 32.93
N GLU A 216 21.79 -1.19 34.04
CA GLU A 216 22.50 -0.97 35.30
C GLU A 216 21.96 -1.87 36.40
N SER A 217 22.81 -2.29 37.34
CA SER A 217 22.44 -3.07 38.52
C SER A 217 21.54 -2.29 39.51
N THR A 218 21.42 -0.97 39.34
CA THR A 218 20.55 -0.10 40.14
C THR A 218 19.20 0.11 39.47
N PHE A 219 18.15 -0.53 40.02
CA PHE A 219 16.79 -0.47 39.49
C PHE A 219 16.26 0.95 39.25
N SER A 220 16.49 1.88 40.18
CA SER A 220 15.99 3.26 40.08
C SER A 220 16.53 4.01 38.85
N THR A 221 17.80 3.78 38.49
CA THR A 221 18.41 4.41 37.32
C THR A 221 17.86 3.80 36.03
N SER A 222 17.80 2.47 35.97
CA SER A 222 17.23 1.74 34.84
C SER A 222 15.78 2.15 34.55
N CYS A 223 14.92 2.27 35.58
CA CYS A 223 13.54 2.74 35.38
C CYS A 223 13.47 4.20 34.89
N THR A 224 14.34 5.08 35.37
CA THR A 224 14.37 6.48 34.93
C THR A 224 14.80 6.58 33.47
N GLN A 225 15.82 5.82 33.07
CA GLN A 225 16.31 5.77 31.69
C GLN A 225 15.26 5.19 30.73
N VAL A 226 14.55 4.13 31.13
CA VAL A 226 13.46 3.55 30.33
C VAL A 226 12.32 4.55 30.11
N VAL A 227 11.87 5.23 31.17
CA VAL A 227 10.81 6.25 31.06
C VAL A 227 11.25 7.41 30.17
N ALA A 228 12.50 7.87 30.31
CA ALA A 228 13.04 8.94 29.47
C ALA A 228 13.13 8.51 28.00
N ALA A 229 13.64 7.30 27.73
CA ALA A 229 13.81 6.78 26.38
C ALA A 229 12.47 6.56 25.66
N LEU A 230 11.43 6.11 26.36
CA LEU A 230 10.08 5.94 25.81
C LEU A 230 9.39 7.29 25.53
N LYS A 231 9.54 8.26 26.43
CA LYS A 231 9.00 9.62 26.23
C LYS A 231 9.72 10.41 25.13
N ALA A 232 10.96 10.03 24.81
CA ALA A 232 11.76 10.63 23.76
C ALA A 232 11.47 10.05 22.36
N LEU A 233 10.57 9.07 22.24
CA LEU A 233 10.15 8.56 20.94
C LEU A 233 9.52 9.68 20.08
N PRO A 234 9.71 9.66 18.75
CA PRO A 234 9.08 10.60 17.83
C PRO A 234 7.55 10.70 18.02
N ASP A 235 6.99 11.83 17.56
CA ASP A 235 5.55 12.10 17.49
C ASP A 235 4.76 11.99 18.81
N ASN A 236 5.48 11.95 19.94
CA ASN A 236 4.91 11.64 21.25
C ASN A 236 4.12 10.32 21.21
N ALA A 237 4.70 9.27 20.59
CA ALA A 237 4.13 7.92 20.53
C ALA A 237 3.77 7.39 21.93
N VAL A 238 4.54 7.77 22.95
CA VAL A 238 4.26 7.49 24.36
C VAL A 238 4.17 8.79 25.15
N SER A 239 2.95 9.17 25.54
CA SER A 239 2.72 10.43 26.30
C SER A 239 2.82 10.25 27.82
N ALA A 240 2.35 9.12 28.36
CA ALA A 240 2.44 8.80 29.78
C ALA A 240 2.79 7.32 30.02
N VAL A 241 3.92 7.12 30.71
CA VAL A 241 4.46 5.81 31.07
C VAL A 241 5.07 5.88 32.46
N THR A 242 4.89 4.83 33.24
CA THR A 242 5.53 4.61 34.54
C THR A 242 6.30 3.30 34.52
N CYS A 243 7.37 3.24 35.32
CA CYS A 243 8.19 2.05 35.47
C CYS A 243 8.21 1.65 36.95
N SER A 244 7.91 0.39 37.23
CA SER A 244 7.99 -0.25 38.55
C SER A 244 8.74 -1.57 38.42
N GLY A 245 9.10 -2.24 39.52
CA GLY A 245 9.89 -3.48 39.48
C GLY A 245 10.91 -3.58 40.61
N ALA A 246 11.86 -4.50 40.47
CA ALA A 246 12.89 -4.77 41.49
C ALA A 246 14.19 -5.31 40.87
N THR A 247 15.31 -5.10 41.57
CA THR A 247 16.56 -5.78 41.27
C THR A 247 16.49 -7.22 41.81
N ALA A 248 16.76 -8.22 40.97
CA ALA A 248 16.99 -9.58 41.40
C ALA A 248 18.49 -9.72 41.79
N THR A 249 18.80 -9.53 43.07
CA THR A 249 20.18 -9.65 43.61
C THR A 249 20.55 -11.08 44.04
N ALA A 250 19.59 -12.02 44.04
CA ALA A 250 19.85 -13.44 44.25
C ALA A 250 18.62 -14.27 43.84
N ALA A 251 18.83 -15.28 42.99
CA ALA A 251 17.98 -16.45 42.77
C ALA A 251 16.46 -16.27 43.00
N VAL A 252 15.78 -15.56 42.09
CA VAL A 252 14.30 -15.58 42.04
C VAL A 252 13.88 -16.66 41.04
N GLY A 253 13.21 -17.70 41.54
CA GLY A 253 12.60 -18.74 40.73
C GLY A 253 11.40 -18.19 39.93
N GLY A 254 11.45 -18.37 38.60
CA GLY A 254 10.29 -18.55 37.71
C GLY A 254 9.38 -17.35 37.44
N ARG A 255 9.41 -16.84 36.19
CA ARG A 255 8.22 -16.44 35.40
C ARG A 255 8.39 -16.58 33.88
N ALA A 256 9.59 -16.84 33.37
CA ALA A 256 9.79 -17.34 32.00
C ALA A 256 10.22 -18.82 32.07
N ALA A 257 9.47 -19.70 31.41
CA ALA A 257 9.91 -21.08 31.21
C ALA A 257 11.24 -21.07 30.43
N GLY A 258 12.31 -21.57 31.05
CA GLY A 258 13.60 -21.78 30.37
C GLY A 258 14.80 -21.00 30.92
N VAL A 259 14.64 -20.13 31.93
CA VAL A 259 15.81 -19.44 32.51
C VAL A 259 16.29 -20.14 33.78
N ALA A 260 17.50 -20.69 33.73
CA ALA A 260 18.14 -21.38 34.85
C ALA A 260 18.26 -20.46 36.10
N GLY A 261 17.97 -21.01 37.27
CA GLY A 261 18.13 -20.31 38.55
C GLY A 261 19.61 -20.04 38.85
N GLY A 262 19.97 -18.77 39.06
CA GLY A 262 21.33 -18.35 39.41
C GLY A 262 21.82 -17.04 38.79
N ALA A 263 21.04 -16.39 37.93
CA ALA A 263 21.44 -15.14 37.25
C ALA A 263 21.08 -13.88 38.05
N ASN A 264 22.00 -12.91 38.11
CA ASN A 264 21.72 -11.54 38.56
C ASN A 264 20.99 -10.78 37.44
N GLY A 265 20.00 -9.98 37.81
CA GLY A 265 19.06 -9.41 36.83
C GLY A 265 18.27 -8.20 37.33
N VAL A 266 17.68 -7.46 36.39
CA VAL A 266 16.70 -6.42 36.68
C VAL A 266 15.38 -6.81 36.02
N ASP A 267 14.32 -6.84 36.82
CA ASP A 267 12.96 -7.05 36.35
C ASP A 267 12.24 -5.70 36.34
N LEU A 268 11.87 -5.25 35.14
CA LEU A 268 11.19 -3.99 34.90
C LEU A 268 9.75 -4.28 34.52
N GLN A 269 8.83 -3.54 35.12
CA GLN A 269 7.42 -3.53 34.82
C GLN A 269 7.07 -2.15 34.27
N ILE A 270 6.82 -2.08 32.96
CA ILE A 270 6.47 -0.85 32.26
C ILE A 270 4.96 -0.77 32.18
N THR A 271 4.38 0.29 32.73
CA THR A 271 2.93 0.52 32.74
C THR A 271 2.62 1.76 31.93
N PHE A 272 1.85 1.59 30.85
CA PHE A 272 1.39 2.72 30.04
C PHE A 272 0.09 3.27 30.65
N SER A 273 0.17 4.48 31.21
CA SER A 273 -0.96 5.15 31.88
C SER A 273 -1.79 6.00 30.92
N SER A 274 -1.19 6.48 29.82
CA SER A 274 -1.92 6.91 28.63
C SER A 274 -2.08 5.72 27.71
N ASN A 275 -3.31 5.31 27.41
CA ASN A 275 -3.57 4.13 26.59
C ASN A 275 -3.03 4.34 25.16
N PRO A 276 -1.96 3.63 24.74
CA PRO A 276 -1.39 3.80 23.41
C PRO A 276 -2.07 2.90 22.35
N GLY A 277 -3.14 2.18 22.72
CA GLY A 277 -3.81 1.21 21.85
C GLY A 277 -3.36 -0.24 22.07
N TYR A 278 -3.65 -1.11 21.10
CA TYR A 278 -3.25 -2.53 21.13
C TYR A 278 -1.74 -2.65 20.91
N LEU A 279 -1.03 -3.08 21.94
CA LEU A 279 0.41 -3.26 21.90
C LEU A 279 0.73 -4.67 21.45
N LYS A 280 1.31 -4.81 20.25
CA LYS A 280 1.86 -6.09 19.77
C LYS A 280 3.28 -6.26 20.32
N SER A 281 3.48 -7.33 21.08
CA SER A 281 4.79 -7.76 21.62
C SER A 281 5.57 -8.59 20.62
#